data_AF-A0A7S2HGR0-F1
#
_entry.id   AF-A0A7S2HGR0-F1
#
_cell.length_a   1.000
_cell.length_b   1.000
_cell.length_c   1.000
_cell.angle_alpha   90.00
_cell.angle_beta   90.00
_cell.angle_gamma   90.00
#
_symmetry.space_group_name_H-M   'P 1'
#
loop_
_entity.id
_entity.type
_entity.pdbx_description
1 polymer ?
#
loop_
_entity_poly.entity_id
_entity_poly.type
_entity_poly.pdbx_seq_one_letter_code
_entity_poly.pdbx_strand_id
1 'polypeptide(L)'
;FSEPAAGLSPPYMKDSAWQAKWLRTMMGLNAYAKELQCWKMIDRDYVSLGHGNLNIDNAYFWRDDAGSLDCGIFDFGGFSVGCVPHNIWWMLNMAEIDQVIENMDTYIDAFIEMYERHGGPKLDPRKVRHLIIITAMQNSMTMIAAVPNSLKMCPAREFETIRDRHDPRIAGNIDGKSTLRSCIHVLHGTIRLFEELDGAGALEQWEQEFWVGEWKQQPKAY
;
A
#
# COMPACT_ATOMS: atom_id res chain seq x y z
N PHE A 1 6.74 18.26 -2.79
CA PHE A 1 5.26 18.30 -2.77
C PHE A 1 4.67 19.23 -1.70
N SER A 2 5.43 19.70 -0.70
CA SER A 2 4.86 20.36 0.50
C SER A 2 4.29 21.76 0.31
N GLU A 3 4.78 22.58 -0.63
CA GLU A 3 4.29 23.96 -0.80
C GLU A 3 3.18 24.15 -1.86
N PRO A 4 3.29 23.61 -3.10
CA PRO A 4 2.29 23.90 -4.12
C PRO A 4 1.05 22.99 -4.07
N ALA A 5 1.03 21.90 -3.31
CA ALA A 5 -0.09 20.92 -3.34
C ALA A 5 -0.92 20.89 -2.04
N ALA A 6 -1.11 22.05 -1.40
CA ALA A 6 -1.76 22.15 -0.09
C ALA A 6 -3.17 21.52 0.00
N GLY A 7 -3.93 21.50 -1.12
CA GLY A 7 -5.26 20.87 -1.18
C GLY A 7 -5.23 19.33 -1.32
N LEU A 8 -4.07 18.74 -1.61
CA LEU A 8 -3.91 17.30 -1.88
C LEU A 8 -3.15 16.55 -0.78
N SER A 9 -2.55 17.28 0.16
CA SER A 9 -1.64 16.73 1.17
C SER A 9 -2.24 16.89 2.56
N PRO A 10 -2.23 15.85 3.40
CA PRO A 10 -2.61 15.99 4.81
C PRO A 10 -1.81 17.11 5.52
N PRO A 11 -2.40 17.81 6.50
CA PRO A 11 -1.76 18.97 7.14
C PRO A 11 -0.38 18.69 7.73
N TYR A 12 -0.18 17.50 8.31
CA TYR A 12 1.08 17.10 8.92
C TYR A 12 2.24 16.99 7.91
N MET A 13 1.97 16.87 6.61
CA MET A 13 3.04 16.86 5.60
C MET A 13 3.79 18.20 5.50
N LYS A 14 3.25 19.28 6.07
CA LYS A 14 3.91 20.60 6.13
C LYS A 14 4.85 20.73 7.33
N ASP A 15 4.74 19.84 8.32
CA ASP A 15 5.60 19.84 9.49
C ASP A 15 6.98 19.26 9.13
N SER A 16 8.02 20.02 9.41
CA SER A 16 9.41 19.61 9.15
C SER A 16 9.83 18.42 10.01
N ALA A 17 9.29 18.28 11.24
CA ALA A 17 9.54 17.13 12.08
C ALA A 17 8.91 15.86 11.49
N TRP A 18 7.69 15.98 10.97
CA TRP A 18 7.03 14.88 10.26
C TRP A 18 7.80 14.50 8.98
N GLN A 19 8.22 15.48 8.18
CA GLN A 19 9.02 15.23 6.97
C GLN A 19 10.34 14.51 7.29
N ALA A 20 11.02 14.91 8.37
CA ALA A 20 12.25 14.24 8.82
C ALA A 20 11.99 12.80 9.30
N LYS A 21 10.88 12.57 10.04
CA LYS A 21 10.43 11.23 10.45
C LYS A 21 10.18 10.34 9.23
N TRP A 22 9.34 10.81 8.31
CA TRP A 22 9.01 10.11 7.07
C TRP A 22 10.26 9.79 6.25
N LEU A 23 11.13 10.78 6.00
CA LEU A 23 12.36 10.57 5.24
C LEU A 23 13.25 9.49 5.88
N ARG A 24 13.46 9.56 7.20
CA ARG A 24 14.26 8.56 7.93
C ARG A 24 13.66 7.16 7.80
N THR A 25 12.34 7.02 8.02
CA THR A 25 11.68 5.71 7.90
C THR A 25 11.79 5.18 6.47
N MET A 26 11.58 6.02 5.46
CA MET A 26 11.68 5.59 4.05
C MET A 26 13.11 5.21 3.66
N MET A 27 14.12 5.89 4.20
CA MET A 27 15.52 5.50 4.02
C MET A 27 15.83 4.15 4.69
N GLY A 28 15.31 3.90 5.88
CA GLY A 28 15.41 2.61 6.56
C GLY A 28 14.71 1.49 5.78
N LEU A 29 13.48 1.74 5.34
CA LEU A 29 12.72 0.81 4.52
C LEU A 29 13.47 0.41 3.25
N ASN A 30 14.12 1.38 2.59
CA ASN A 30 14.98 1.14 1.44
C ASN A 30 16.24 0.35 1.82
N ALA A 31 16.89 0.69 2.93
CA ALA A 31 18.08 -0.01 3.42
C ALA A 31 17.80 -1.49 3.73
N TYR A 32 16.59 -1.81 4.19
CA TYR A 32 16.14 -3.18 4.49
C TYR A 32 15.29 -3.84 3.39
N ALA A 33 15.20 -3.25 2.20
CA ALA A 33 14.23 -3.68 1.20
C ALA A 33 14.35 -5.17 0.82
N LYS A 34 15.58 -5.73 0.80
CA LYS A 34 15.81 -7.14 0.46
C LYS A 34 15.52 -8.07 1.64
N GLU A 35 15.85 -7.65 2.84
CA GLU A 35 15.59 -8.36 4.08
C GLU A 35 14.10 -8.45 4.37
N LEU A 36 13.38 -7.33 4.23
CA LEU A 36 11.92 -7.29 4.34
C LEU A 36 11.27 -8.22 3.31
N GLN A 37 11.82 -8.31 2.09
CA GLN A 37 11.31 -9.25 1.10
C GLN A 37 11.62 -10.71 1.45
N CYS A 38 12.77 -11.00 2.04
CA CYS A 38 13.07 -12.33 2.57
C CYS A 38 12.09 -12.70 3.69
N TRP A 39 11.87 -11.79 4.64
CA TRP A 39 10.96 -11.98 5.77
C TRP A 39 9.52 -12.25 5.33
N LYS A 40 9.03 -11.54 4.30
CA LYS A 40 7.73 -11.77 3.68
C LYS A 40 7.53 -13.18 3.11
N MET A 41 8.62 -13.88 2.81
CA MET A 41 8.60 -15.16 2.10
C MET A 41 9.10 -16.34 2.93
N ILE A 42 9.64 -16.10 4.14
CA ILE A 42 10.25 -17.17 4.95
C ILE A 42 9.21 -18.09 5.59
N ASP A 43 8.05 -17.53 5.93
CA ASP A 43 6.95 -18.27 6.55
C ASP A 43 6.00 -18.80 5.48
N ARG A 44 5.99 -20.12 5.31
CA ARG A 44 5.25 -20.80 4.26
C ARG A 44 3.74 -20.63 4.40
N ASP A 45 3.23 -20.39 5.61
CA ASP A 45 1.79 -20.21 5.81
C ASP A 45 1.29 -18.91 5.17
N TYR A 46 2.17 -17.93 5.04
CA TYR A 46 1.91 -16.61 4.45
C TYR A 46 2.27 -16.56 2.97
N VAL A 47 2.69 -17.66 2.34
CA VAL A 47 3.08 -17.69 0.93
C VAL A 47 2.07 -18.50 0.14
N SER A 48 1.50 -17.89 -0.90
CA SER A 48 0.59 -18.57 -1.82
C SER A 48 0.77 -18.09 -3.26
N LEU A 49 0.18 -18.83 -4.19
CA LEU A 49 0.00 -18.37 -5.56
C LEU A 49 -1.19 -17.40 -5.58
N GLY A 50 -0.96 -16.16 -6.02
CA GLY A 50 -1.98 -15.11 -5.97
C GLY A 50 -1.91 -14.15 -7.16
N HIS A 51 -2.93 -13.31 -7.30
CA HIS A 51 -3.15 -12.43 -8.46
C HIS A 51 -2.09 -11.33 -8.65
N GLY A 52 -1.53 -10.81 -7.56
CA GLY A 52 -0.50 -9.76 -7.59
C GLY A 52 -0.97 -8.35 -7.98
N ASN A 53 -2.20 -8.19 -8.50
CA ASN A 53 -2.81 -6.88 -8.83
C ASN A 53 -4.35 -6.93 -8.76
N LEU A 54 -4.93 -7.41 -7.64
CA LEU A 54 -6.38 -7.65 -7.55
C LEU A 54 -7.14 -6.41 -7.05
N ASN A 55 -6.93 -5.27 -7.68
CA ASN A 55 -7.78 -4.10 -7.45
C ASN A 55 -9.23 -4.38 -7.86
N ILE A 56 -10.18 -3.60 -7.34
CA ILE A 56 -11.62 -3.82 -7.59
C ILE A 56 -11.99 -3.69 -9.09
N ASP A 57 -11.19 -2.96 -9.87
CA ASP A 57 -11.34 -2.82 -11.32
C ASP A 57 -10.82 -4.04 -12.11
N ASN A 58 -10.13 -4.98 -11.45
CA ASN A 58 -9.73 -6.29 -11.97
C ASN A 58 -10.66 -7.42 -11.50
N ALA A 59 -11.84 -7.08 -10.99
CA ALA A 59 -12.90 -8.00 -10.62
C ALA A 59 -14.24 -7.58 -11.22
N TYR A 60 -15.09 -8.55 -11.50
CA TYR A 60 -16.51 -8.34 -11.82
C TYR A 60 -17.37 -9.21 -10.91
N PHE A 61 -18.53 -8.68 -10.54
CA PHE A 61 -19.40 -9.29 -9.54
C PHE A 61 -20.78 -9.52 -10.15
N TRP A 62 -21.39 -10.66 -9.84
CA TRP A 62 -22.77 -10.96 -10.20
C TRP A 62 -23.47 -11.66 -9.04
N ARG A 63 -24.80 -11.79 -9.14
CA ARG A 63 -25.55 -12.67 -8.26
C ARG A 63 -25.97 -13.89 -9.05
N ASP A 64 -25.82 -15.06 -8.44
CA ASP A 64 -26.33 -16.31 -9.01
C ASP A 64 -27.87 -16.36 -8.96
N ASP A 65 -28.45 -17.46 -9.47
CA ASP A 65 -29.90 -17.68 -9.47
C ASP A 65 -30.51 -17.75 -8.05
N ALA A 66 -29.69 -18.03 -7.03
CA ALA A 66 -30.09 -18.04 -5.62
C ALA A 66 -29.90 -16.68 -4.92
N GLY A 67 -29.38 -15.67 -5.62
CA GLY A 67 -29.09 -14.35 -5.09
C GLY A 67 -27.74 -14.22 -4.37
N SER A 68 -26.92 -15.26 -4.34
CA SER A 68 -25.59 -15.25 -3.73
C SER A 68 -24.63 -14.38 -4.53
N LEU A 69 -23.79 -13.59 -3.85
CA LEU A 69 -22.75 -12.80 -4.53
C LEU A 69 -21.61 -13.73 -4.98
N ASP A 70 -21.26 -13.63 -6.26
CA ASP A 70 -20.13 -14.33 -6.85
C ASP A 70 -19.22 -13.33 -7.58
N CYS A 71 -17.99 -13.73 -7.90
CA CYS A 71 -17.03 -12.87 -8.56
C CYS A 71 -16.12 -13.62 -9.52
N GLY A 72 -15.67 -12.88 -10.53
CA GLY A 72 -14.69 -13.33 -11.50
C GLY A 72 -13.58 -12.31 -11.56
N ILE A 73 -12.38 -12.80 -11.86
CA ILE A 73 -11.15 -12.00 -11.84
C ILE A 73 -10.46 -12.10 -13.19
N PHE A 74 -9.77 -11.05 -13.59
CA PHE A 74 -9.01 -10.97 -14.83
C PHE A 74 -7.75 -10.11 -14.61
N ASP A 75 -6.90 -9.99 -15.65
CA ASP A 75 -5.60 -9.31 -15.57
C ASP A 75 -4.56 -10.04 -14.67
N PHE A 76 -4.32 -11.31 -15.00
CA PHE A 76 -3.34 -12.16 -14.33
C PHE A 76 -1.87 -11.83 -14.66
N GLY A 77 -1.56 -10.62 -15.15
CA GLY A 77 -0.19 -10.23 -15.48
C GLY A 77 0.77 -10.26 -14.28
N GLY A 78 0.24 -10.08 -13.06
CA GLY A 78 0.97 -10.19 -11.80
C GLY A 78 0.92 -11.57 -11.12
N PHE A 79 0.26 -12.55 -11.74
CA PHE A 79 -0.04 -13.83 -11.11
C PHE A 79 1.24 -14.61 -10.80
N SER A 80 1.52 -14.78 -9.51
CA SER A 80 2.81 -15.29 -9.06
C SER A 80 2.76 -15.79 -7.62
N VAL A 81 3.80 -16.53 -7.21
CA VAL A 81 3.96 -16.94 -5.81
C VAL A 81 4.45 -15.73 -5.01
N GLY A 82 3.74 -15.40 -3.94
CA GLY A 82 4.05 -14.23 -3.12
C GLY A 82 3.46 -14.28 -1.72
N CYS A 83 3.79 -13.25 -0.95
CA CYS A 83 3.26 -13.04 0.38
C CYS A 83 1.77 -12.68 0.32
N VAL A 84 0.94 -13.39 1.08
CA VAL A 84 -0.52 -13.20 1.09
C VAL A 84 -0.91 -11.77 1.53
N PRO A 85 -0.43 -11.24 2.67
CA PRO A 85 -0.69 -9.85 3.05
C PRO A 85 -0.21 -8.80 2.05
N HIS A 86 0.80 -9.11 1.23
CA HIS A 86 1.21 -8.23 0.14
C HIS A 86 0.09 -8.09 -0.89
N ASN A 87 -0.54 -9.22 -1.27
CA ASN A 87 -1.68 -9.20 -2.19
C ASN A 87 -2.88 -8.44 -1.63
N ILE A 88 -3.14 -8.52 -0.31
CA ILE A 88 -4.23 -7.76 0.33
C ILE A 88 -4.01 -6.25 0.15
N TRP A 89 -2.79 -5.74 0.37
CA TRP A 89 -2.52 -4.32 0.11
C TRP A 89 -2.78 -3.94 -1.35
N TRP A 90 -2.38 -4.79 -2.32
CA TRP A 90 -2.66 -4.54 -3.73
C TRP A 90 -4.14 -4.64 -4.11
N MET A 91 -4.99 -5.20 -3.27
CA MET A 91 -6.45 -5.10 -3.42
C MET A 91 -6.99 -3.76 -2.91
N LEU A 92 -6.33 -3.19 -1.90
CA LEU A 92 -6.79 -2.01 -1.17
C LEU A 92 -6.14 -0.70 -1.65
N ASN A 93 -5.05 -0.74 -2.42
CA ASN A 93 -4.24 0.45 -2.69
C ASN A 93 -4.94 1.52 -3.55
N MET A 94 -6.01 1.14 -4.27
CA MET A 94 -6.89 2.03 -5.02
C MET A 94 -8.25 2.28 -4.33
N ALA A 95 -8.46 1.76 -3.12
CA ALA A 95 -9.66 2.01 -2.35
C ALA A 95 -9.59 3.37 -1.64
N GLU A 96 -10.76 3.90 -1.25
CA GLU A 96 -10.83 5.12 -0.44
C GLU A 96 -10.16 4.90 0.91
N ILE A 97 -9.11 5.67 1.20
CA ILE A 97 -8.21 5.41 2.33
C ILE A 97 -8.91 5.47 3.69
N ASP A 98 -9.93 6.32 3.85
CA ASP A 98 -10.73 6.35 5.08
C ASP A 98 -11.41 4.99 5.32
N GLN A 99 -11.97 4.38 4.26
CA GLN A 99 -12.56 3.05 4.35
C GLN A 99 -11.52 1.97 4.66
N VAL A 100 -10.30 2.11 4.15
CA VAL A 100 -9.20 1.18 4.43
C VAL A 100 -8.76 1.28 5.90
N ILE A 101 -8.58 2.48 6.42
CA ILE A 101 -8.13 2.71 7.81
C ILE A 101 -9.21 2.26 8.80
N GLU A 102 -10.46 2.67 8.58
CA GLU A 102 -11.59 2.36 9.46
C GLU A 102 -11.91 0.86 9.52
N ASN A 103 -11.71 0.13 8.41
CA ASN A 103 -12.12 -1.27 8.27
C ASN A 103 -10.95 -2.26 8.11
N MET A 104 -9.70 -1.83 8.34
CA MET A 104 -8.52 -2.68 8.14
C MET A 104 -8.65 -4.04 8.86
N ASP A 105 -9.06 -4.03 10.12
CA ASP A 105 -9.18 -5.26 10.91
C ASP A 105 -10.33 -6.15 10.39
N THR A 106 -11.46 -5.55 10.02
CA THR A 106 -12.58 -6.27 9.37
C THR A 106 -12.15 -6.94 8.07
N TYR A 107 -11.36 -6.26 7.23
CA TYR A 107 -10.85 -6.83 5.97
C TYR A 107 -9.86 -7.96 6.22
N ILE A 108 -9.00 -7.82 7.24
CA ILE A 108 -8.05 -8.87 7.64
C ILE A 108 -8.82 -10.10 8.14
N ASP A 109 -9.79 -9.92 9.03
CA ASP A 109 -10.57 -11.02 9.60
C ASP A 109 -11.37 -11.75 8.53
N ALA A 110 -12.05 -11.01 7.65
CA ALA A 110 -12.80 -11.58 6.52
C ALA A 110 -11.87 -12.37 5.57
N PHE A 111 -10.67 -11.84 5.29
CA PHE A 111 -9.70 -12.55 4.47
C PHE A 111 -9.24 -13.84 5.16
N ILE A 112 -8.85 -13.78 6.44
CA ILE A 112 -8.36 -14.95 7.18
C ILE A 112 -9.43 -16.03 7.28
N GLU A 113 -10.68 -15.65 7.58
CA GLU A 113 -11.81 -16.59 7.62
C GLU A 113 -11.98 -17.31 6.27
N MET A 114 -12.01 -16.56 5.17
CA MET A 114 -12.18 -17.13 3.84
C MET A 114 -10.97 -17.97 3.43
N TYR A 115 -9.76 -17.52 3.74
CA TYR A 115 -8.54 -18.26 3.44
C TYR A 115 -8.52 -19.60 4.18
N GLU A 116 -8.82 -19.62 5.48
CA GLU A 116 -8.93 -20.85 6.28
C GLU A 116 -10.04 -21.77 5.75
N ARG A 117 -11.24 -21.21 5.51
CA ARG A 117 -12.40 -21.95 5.00
C ARG A 117 -12.13 -22.66 3.67
N HIS A 118 -11.30 -22.06 2.81
CA HIS A 118 -10.98 -22.59 1.49
C HIS A 118 -9.63 -23.34 1.43
N GLY A 119 -9.09 -23.75 2.59
CA GLY A 119 -7.96 -24.68 2.69
C GLY A 119 -6.59 -24.03 2.91
N GLY A 120 -6.54 -22.72 3.08
CA GLY A 120 -5.35 -22.02 3.57
C GLY A 120 -5.14 -22.25 5.08
N PRO A 121 -3.93 -22.01 5.59
CA PRO A 121 -3.67 -22.01 7.03
C PRO A 121 -4.35 -20.83 7.73
N LYS A 122 -4.60 -20.99 9.02
CA LYS A 122 -5.05 -19.91 9.89
C LYS A 122 -3.89 -18.94 10.15
N LEU A 123 -4.00 -17.72 9.63
CA LEU A 123 -2.98 -16.68 9.79
C LEU A 123 -3.17 -15.92 11.11
N ASP A 124 -2.08 -15.32 11.61
CA ASP A 124 -2.12 -14.38 12.73
C ASP A 124 -2.50 -12.98 12.21
N PRO A 125 -3.66 -12.42 12.61
CA PRO A 125 -4.11 -11.11 12.15
C PRO A 125 -3.11 -9.98 12.45
N ARG A 126 -2.33 -10.08 13.53
CA ARG A 126 -1.31 -9.06 13.86
C ARG A 126 -0.17 -9.06 12.86
N LYS A 127 0.33 -10.24 12.50
CA LYS A 127 1.37 -10.40 11.48
C LYS A 127 0.85 -9.99 10.09
N VAL A 128 -0.40 -10.33 9.75
CA VAL A 128 -1.04 -9.87 8.51
C VAL A 128 -1.07 -8.34 8.45
N ARG A 129 -1.55 -7.68 9.50
CA ARG A 129 -1.60 -6.22 9.59
C ARG A 129 -0.22 -5.58 9.43
N HIS A 130 0.77 -6.10 10.14
CA HIS A 130 2.16 -5.62 10.06
C HIS A 130 2.68 -5.72 8.62
N LEU A 131 2.51 -6.88 7.96
CA LEU A 131 2.96 -7.08 6.59
C LEU A 131 2.23 -6.19 5.58
N ILE A 132 0.94 -5.89 5.78
CA ILE A 132 0.18 -4.91 4.98
C ILE A 132 0.81 -3.52 5.13
N ILE A 133 1.07 -3.05 6.36
CA ILE A 133 1.66 -1.73 6.61
C ILE A 133 3.04 -1.59 5.94
N ILE A 134 3.92 -2.59 6.11
CA ILE A 134 5.23 -2.63 5.45
C ILE A 134 5.07 -2.61 3.93
N THR A 135 4.11 -3.35 3.37
CA THR A 135 3.86 -3.37 1.92
C THR A 135 3.34 -2.02 1.42
N ALA A 136 2.45 -1.37 2.15
CA ALA A 136 1.93 -0.06 1.81
C ALA A 136 3.04 1.00 1.78
N MET A 137 3.92 1.00 2.78
CA MET A 137 5.09 1.88 2.77
C MET A 137 6.02 1.59 1.58
N GLN A 138 6.27 0.31 1.26
CA GLN A 138 7.08 -0.04 0.09
C GLN A 138 6.44 0.41 -1.23
N ASN A 139 5.11 0.37 -1.33
CA ASN A 139 4.37 0.87 -2.49
C ASN A 139 4.58 2.37 -2.70
N SER A 140 4.70 3.16 -1.61
CA SER A 140 5.02 4.60 -1.74
C SER A 140 6.35 4.84 -2.47
N MET A 141 7.36 3.97 -2.28
CA MET A 141 8.64 4.07 -3.00
C MET A 141 8.45 3.87 -4.52
N THR A 142 7.62 2.90 -4.91
CA THR A 142 7.27 2.67 -6.32
C THR A 142 6.54 3.86 -6.92
N MET A 143 5.61 4.47 -6.17
CA MET A 143 4.88 5.65 -6.66
C MET A 143 5.75 6.89 -6.78
N ILE A 144 6.75 7.07 -5.89
CA ILE A 144 7.72 8.16 -6.02
C ILE A 144 8.45 8.08 -7.37
N ALA A 145 8.76 6.88 -7.87
CA ALA A 145 9.37 6.71 -9.19
C ALA A 145 8.45 7.15 -10.35
N ALA A 146 7.13 7.22 -10.14
CA ALA A 146 6.17 7.71 -11.14
C ALA A 146 6.00 9.24 -11.14
N VAL A 147 6.58 9.96 -10.17
CA VAL A 147 6.48 11.42 -10.05
C VAL A 147 6.99 12.16 -11.29
N PRO A 148 8.15 11.81 -11.91
CA PRO A 148 8.60 12.50 -13.12
C PRO A 148 7.62 12.41 -14.29
N ASN A 149 6.93 11.28 -14.46
CA ASN A 149 5.91 11.13 -15.50
C ASN A 149 4.61 11.87 -15.12
N SER A 150 4.26 11.87 -13.84
CA SER A 150 3.12 12.64 -13.31
C SER A 150 3.30 14.14 -13.54
N LEU A 151 4.51 14.67 -13.34
CA LEU A 151 4.84 16.09 -13.56
C LEU A 151 4.86 16.50 -15.05
N LYS A 152 4.99 15.55 -15.98
CA LYS A 152 4.78 15.82 -17.42
C LYS A 152 3.30 16.02 -17.76
N MET A 153 2.41 15.31 -17.05
CA MET A 153 0.96 15.38 -17.25
C MET A 153 0.38 16.63 -16.59
N CYS A 154 0.86 16.99 -15.40
CA CYS A 154 0.49 18.22 -14.70
C CYS A 154 1.74 18.85 -14.07
N PRO A 155 2.27 19.97 -14.63
CA PRO A 155 3.45 20.64 -14.08
C PRO A 155 3.24 21.12 -12.63
N ALA A 156 4.31 21.15 -11.84
CA ALA A 156 4.26 21.50 -10.41
C ALA A 156 3.59 22.86 -10.12
N ARG A 157 3.74 23.85 -11.01
CA ARG A 157 3.10 25.18 -10.89
C ARG A 157 1.57 25.15 -10.90
N GLU A 158 0.97 24.16 -11.54
CA GLU A 158 -0.49 24.04 -11.64
C GLU A 158 -1.12 23.69 -10.29
N PHE A 159 -0.37 22.95 -9.46
CA PHE A 159 -0.85 22.44 -8.18
C PHE A 159 -1.28 23.53 -7.21
N GLU A 160 -0.71 24.74 -7.31
CA GLU A 160 -1.06 25.89 -6.45
C GLU A 160 -2.56 26.23 -6.51
N THR A 161 -3.19 25.93 -7.64
CA THR A 161 -4.62 26.22 -7.89
C THR A 161 -5.51 24.99 -7.73
N ILE A 162 -4.92 23.80 -7.55
CA ILE A 162 -5.67 22.55 -7.41
C ILE A 162 -6.13 22.41 -5.96
N ARG A 163 -7.44 22.26 -5.77
CA ARG A 163 -8.06 22.18 -4.44
C ARG A 163 -8.22 20.75 -3.93
N ASP A 164 -8.45 19.80 -4.84
CA ASP A 164 -8.67 18.41 -4.51
C ASP A 164 -8.33 17.51 -5.71
N ARG A 165 -8.36 16.20 -5.49
CA ARG A 165 -8.01 15.18 -6.48
C ARG A 165 -9.01 15.05 -7.64
N HIS A 166 -10.19 15.66 -7.54
CA HIS A 166 -11.23 15.62 -8.56
C HIS A 166 -11.06 16.72 -9.62
N ASP A 167 -10.06 17.61 -9.46
CA ASP A 167 -9.68 18.58 -10.50
C ASP A 167 -9.43 17.84 -11.84
N PRO A 168 -10.00 18.31 -12.97
CA PRO A 168 -9.84 17.66 -14.27
C PRO A 168 -8.38 17.45 -14.70
N ARG A 169 -7.45 18.28 -14.22
CA ARG A 169 -6.00 18.15 -14.45
C ARG A 169 -5.36 16.99 -13.68
N ILE A 170 -6.11 16.32 -12.81
CA ILE A 170 -5.72 15.09 -12.12
C ILE A 170 -6.65 13.95 -12.51
N ALA A 171 -7.96 14.15 -12.38
CA ALA A 171 -8.96 13.10 -12.54
C ALA A 171 -9.14 12.63 -14.00
N GLY A 172 -8.85 13.54 -14.94
CA GLY A 172 -8.96 13.29 -16.38
C GLY A 172 -7.95 12.28 -16.91
N ASN A 173 -8.26 11.74 -18.09
CA ASN A 173 -7.35 10.87 -18.82
C ASN A 173 -6.40 11.73 -19.68
N ILE A 174 -5.26 12.11 -19.11
CA ILE A 174 -4.33 13.06 -19.76
C ILE A 174 -3.44 12.27 -20.72
N ASP A 175 -3.48 12.61 -22.00
CA ASP A 175 -2.78 11.90 -23.08
C ASP A 175 -3.09 10.39 -23.10
N GLY A 176 -4.33 10.01 -22.76
CA GLY A 176 -4.75 8.61 -22.70
C GLY A 176 -4.19 7.82 -21.51
N LYS A 177 -3.61 8.51 -20.51
CA LYS A 177 -3.08 7.88 -19.28
C LYS A 177 -3.77 8.39 -18.01
N SER A 178 -3.93 7.47 -17.06
CA SER A 178 -4.41 7.73 -15.69
C SER A 178 -3.28 7.78 -14.64
N THR A 179 -2.01 7.84 -15.07
CA THR A 179 -0.83 7.70 -14.20
C THR A 179 -0.79 8.75 -13.09
N LEU A 180 -1.08 10.02 -13.41
CA LEU A 180 -1.12 11.11 -12.41
C LEU A 180 -2.16 10.85 -11.33
N ARG A 181 -3.39 10.52 -11.73
CA ARG A 181 -4.50 10.18 -10.82
C ARG A 181 -4.11 9.07 -9.86
N SER A 182 -3.60 7.97 -10.41
CA SER A 182 -3.25 6.77 -9.64
C SER A 182 -2.07 7.05 -8.70
N CYS A 183 -1.04 7.75 -9.18
CA CYS A 183 0.12 8.15 -8.39
C CYS A 183 -0.29 9.01 -7.18
N ILE A 184 -1.09 10.07 -7.39
CA ILE A 184 -1.55 10.94 -6.30
C ILE A 184 -2.42 10.16 -5.32
N HIS A 185 -3.35 9.34 -5.81
CA HIS A 185 -4.25 8.56 -4.96
C HIS A 185 -3.47 7.59 -4.05
N VAL A 186 -2.56 6.80 -4.63
CA VAL A 186 -1.79 5.81 -3.89
C VAL A 186 -0.77 6.48 -2.96
N LEU A 187 -0.09 7.56 -3.37
CA LEU A 187 0.81 8.30 -2.48
C LEU A 187 0.06 8.89 -1.28
N HIS A 188 -1.10 9.50 -1.53
CA HIS A 188 -1.94 10.03 -0.46
C HIS A 188 -2.35 8.91 0.52
N GLY A 189 -2.84 7.78 -0.01
CA GLY A 189 -3.24 6.64 0.80
C GLY A 189 -2.10 6.06 1.64
N THR A 190 -0.94 5.85 1.04
CA THR A 190 0.24 5.29 1.73
C THR A 190 0.83 6.23 2.79
N ILE A 191 0.82 7.55 2.55
CA ILE A 191 1.25 8.56 3.53
C ILE A 191 0.30 8.61 4.73
N ARG A 192 -1.01 8.54 4.48
CA ARG A 192 -2.02 8.46 5.55
C ARG A 192 -1.89 7.18 6.34
N LEU A 193 -1.73 6.04 5.67
CA LEU A 193 -1.51 4.76 6.33
C LEU A 193 -0.25 4.78 7.20
N PHE A 194 0.85 5.34 6.71
CA PHE A 194 2.06 5.50 7.50
C PHE A 194 1.83 6.29 8.80
N GLU A 195 1.11 7.41 8.74
CA GLU A 195 0.92 8.24 9.94
C GLU A 195 -0.14 7.64 10.87
N GLU A 196 -1.28 7.23 10.31
CA GLU A 196 -2.46 6.83 11.08
C GLU A 196 -2.40 5.39 11.56
N LEU A 197 -1.58 4.54 10.93
CA LEU A 197 -1.35 3.14 11.34
C LEU A 197 0.07 2.88 11.85
N ASP A 198 0.81 3.92 12.23
CA ASP A 198 2.16 3.86 12.81
C ASP A 198 3.16 3.03 11.98
N GLY A 199 3.33 3.40 10.71
CA GLY A 199 4.28 2.76 9.81
C GLY A 199 5.73 2.86 10.29
N ALA A 200 6.09 3.94 10.99
CA ALA A 200 7.41 4.07 11.62
C ALA A 200 7.61 2.99 12.68
N GLY A 201 6.65 2.84 13.60
CA GLY A 201 6.66 1.79 14.61
C GLY A 201 6.65 0.39 14.01
N ALA A 202 5.93 0.16 12.91
CA ALA A 202 5.95 -1.14 12.22
C ALA A 202 7.37 -1.50 11.73
N LEU A 203 8.09 -0.57 11.09
CA LEU A 203 9.46 -0.85 10.66
C LEU A 203 10.41 -1.07 11.85
N GLU A 204 10.30 -0.25 12.89
CA GLU A 204 11.11 -0.40 14.11
C GLU A 204 10.84 -1.74 14.79
N GLN A 205 9.58 -2.13 14.92
CA GLN A 205 9.18 -3.41 15.47
C GLN A 205 9.80 -4.57 14.65
N TRP A 206 9.71 -4.52 13.32
CA TRP A 206 10.33 -5.54 12.47
C TRP A 206 11.85 -5.60 12.67
N GLU A 207 12.51 -4.44 12.73
CA GLU A 207 13.96 -4.36 12.93
C GLU A 207 14.36 -4.98 14.28
N GLN A 208 13.66 -4.64 15.37
CA GLN A 208 14.00 -5.14 16.69
C GLN A 208 13.66 -6.62 16.87
N GLU A 209 12.48 -7.06 16.43
CA GLU A 209 12.03 -8.43 16.61
C GLU A 209 12.76 -9.39 15.67
N PHE A 210 12.81 -9.09 14.37
CA PHE A 210 13.32 -10.03 13.38
C PHE A 210 14.78 -9.79 13.04
N TRP A 211 15.17 -8.56 12.67
CA TRP A 211 16.53 -8.30 12.19
C TRP A 211 17.57 -8.43 13.33
N VAL A 212 17.35 -7.72 14.43
CA VAL A 212 18.22 -7.76 15.62
C VAL A 212 17.90 -8.98 16.48
N GLY A 213 16.62 -9.21 16.74
CA GLY A 213 16.15 -10.24 17.67
C GLY A 213 16.36 -11.65 17.15
N GLU A 214 15.65 -12.06 16.09
CA GLU A 214 15.71 -13.42 15.57
C GLU A 214 16.97 -13.69 14.74
N TRP A 215 17.30 -12.78 13.82
CA TRP A 215 18.38 -12.97 12.84
C TRP A 215 19.75 -12.54 13.38
N LYS A 216 19.80 -11.96 14.59
CA LYS A 216 21.02 -11.60 15.31
C LYS A 216 21.96 -10.69 14.52
N GLN A 217 21.40 -9.78 13.73
CA GLN A 217 22.15 -8.81 12.94
C GLN A 217 22.29 -7.47 13.68
N GLN A 218 23.24 -6.64 13.24
CA GLN A 218 23.37 -5.27 13.73
C GLN A 218 22.45 -4.34 12.93
N PRO A 219 21.81 -3.33 13.57
CA PRO A 219 21.04 -2.31 12.85
C PRO A 219 21.85 -1.65 11.73
N LYS A 220 21.22 -1.41 10.57
CA LYS A 220 21.82 -0.65 9.48
C LYS A 220 21.79 0.84 9.82
N ALA A 221 22.83 1.56 9.44
CA ALA A 221 22.84 3.03 9.50
C ALA A 221 22.15 3.60 8.25
N TYR A 222 21.20 4.51 8.45
CA TYR A 222 20.48 5.24 7.39
C TYR A 222 20.02 6.62 7.87
#